data_AF-A0A3C1W2I3-F1
#
_entry.id   AF-A0A3C1W2I3-F1
#
_cell.length_a   1.000
_cell.length_b   1.000
_cell.length_c   1.000
_cell.angle_alpha   90.00
_cell.angle_beta   90.00
_cell.angle_gamma   90.00
#
_symmetry.space_group_name_H-M   'P 1'
#
loop_
_entity.id
_entity.type
_entity.pdbx_description
1 polymer ?
#
loop_
_entity_poly.entity_id
_entity_poly.type
_entity_poly.pdbx_seq_one_letter_code
_entity_poly.pdbx_strand_id
1 'polypeptide(L)'
;MALRQLLDKQFDAQFHKGQKNVRAYNQVFDEAVKLMESKDLEAFDLKKEHSKVHSAYGDHNFSKGVLLARRLVERGVRFVDVEFGGFDWHNDNFDQCEQKLPILDQALSALLKDLEGKGLLESTLVVVATEFGRTPKIVQARSGRNHFPKAFSYLLAGGGIKGGQVYGKTDETGSNVVENPVGGPDFNATIGFAMGVPHDLTLMSPSRRPFRLGARDGTPLTGLFG
;
A
#
# COMPACT_ATOMS: atom_id res chain seq x y z
N MET A 1 21.18 -13.15 21.38
CA MET A 1 21.82 -11.83 21.18
C MET A 1 23.24 -11.76 21.75
N ALA A 2 23.49 -12.23 22.97
CA ALA A 2 24.81 -12.21 23.61
C ALA A 2 25.95 -12.85 22.79
N LEU A 3 25.70 -13.97 22.10
CA LEU A 3 26.73 -14.67 21.33
C LEU A 3 27.25 -13.86 20.13
N ARG A 4 26.37 -13.14 19.42
CA ARG A 4 26.79 -12.28 18.30
C ARG A 4 27.61 -11.10 18.79
N GLN A 5 27.13 -10.40 19.83
CA GLN A 5 27.88 -9.29 20.42
C GLN A 5 29.27 -9.74 20.88
N LEU A 6 29.42 -10.98 21.34
CA LEU A 6 30.70 -11.54 21.74
C LEU A 6 31.63 -11.83 20.55
N LEU A 7 31.08 -12.38 19.45
CA LEU A 7 31.83 -12.72 18.24
C LEU A 7 32.20 -11.48 17.40
N ASP A 8 31.29 -10.51 17.30
CA ASP A 8 31.49 -9.31 16.46
C ASP A 8 32.27 -8.22 17.18
N LYS A 9 32.46 -8.30 18.51
CA LYS A 9 33.06 -7.22 19.32
C LYS A 9 34.41 -6.74 18.80
N GLN A 10 35.31 -7.68 18.48
CA GLN A 10 36.66 -7.36 17.98
C GLN A 10 36.60 -6.79 16.56
N PHE A 11 35.78 -7.39 15.70
CA PHE A 11 35.61 -6.94 14.32
C PHE A 11 35.03 -5.52 14.28
N ASP A 12 33.98 -5.26 15.06
CA ASP A 12 33.37 -3.94 15.10
C ASP A 12 34.31 -2.90 15.71
N ALA A 13 34.99 -3.20 16.82
CA ALA A 13 35.98 -2.29 17.40
C ALA A 13 37.07 -1.87 16.39
N GLN A 14 37.47 -2.77 15.50
CA GLN A 14 38.48 -2.52 14.48
C GLN A 14 37.93 -1.74 13.27
N PHE A 15 36.74 -2.06 12.78
CA PHE A 15 36.26 -1.58 11.49
C PHE A 15 35.14 -0.53 11.57
N HIS A 16 34.52 -0.33 12.73
CA HIS A 16 33.38 0.58 12.92
C HIS A 16 33.66 2.01 12.42
N LYS A 17 34.82 2.59 12.78
CA LYS A 17 35.14 3.98 12.39
C LYS A 17 35.49 4.12 10.90
N GLY A 18 36.13 3.11 10.30
CA GLY A 18 36.68 3.16 8.94
C GLY A 18 35.76 2.63 7.84
N GLN A 19 34.83 1.72 8.15
CA GLN A 19 34.04 1.00 7.15
C GLN A 19 32.55 1.32 7.24
N LYS A 20 32.02 1.98 6.20
CA LYS A 20 30.60 2.37 6.13
C LYS A 20 29.66 1.16 6.19
N ASN A 21 30.02 0.05 5.55
CA ASN A 21 29.18 -1.15 5.49
C ASN A 21 29.03 -1.83 6.85
N VAL A 22 30.09 -1.80 7.68
CA VAL A 22 30.07 -2.36 9.03
C VAL A 22 29.09 -1.57 9.92
N ARG A 23 29.17 -0.23 9.89
CA ARG A 23 28.21 0.62 10.62
C ARG A 23 26.78 0.41 10.15
N ALA A 24 26.56 0.34 8.84
CA ALA A 24 25.23 0.14 8.27
C ALA A 24 24.64 -1.22 8.72
N TYR A 25 25.45 -2.29 8.70
CA TYR A 25 25.00 -3.62 9.14
C TYR A 25 24.66 -3.66 10.62
N ASN A 26 25.48 -3.05 11.49
CA ASN A 26 25.18 -2.99 12.91
C ASN A 26 23.95 -2.15 13.21
N GLN A 27 23.77 -1.02 12.53
CA GLN A 27 22.57 -0.21 12.66
C GLN A 27 21.31 -1.00 12.27
N VAL A 28 21.33 -1.73 11.15
CA VAL A 28 20.21 -2.60 10.75
C VAL A 28 19.91 -3.65 11.81
N PHE A 29 20.94 -4.27 12.39
CA PHE A 29 20.72 -5.27 13.42
C PHE A 29 20.21 -4.68 14.74
N ASP A 30 20.75 -3.56 15.19
CA ASP A 30 20.32 -2.92 16.44
C ASP A 30 18.86 -2.49 16.34
N GLU A 31 18.44 -1.95 15.19
CA GLU A 31 17.03 -1.66 14.91
C GLU A 31 16.17 -2.93 14.87
N ALA A 32 16.67 -4.03 14.29
CA ALA A 32 15.96 -5.32 14.28
C ALA A 32 15.79 -5.88 15.70
N VAL A 33 16.83 -5.80 16.54
CA VAL A 33 16.78 -6.19 17.96
C VAL A 33 15.79 -5.35 18.72
N LYS A 34 15.86 -4.03 18.56
CA LYS A 34 14.94 -3.10 19.21
C LYS A 34 13.49 -3.38 18.83
N LEU A 35 13.23 -3.73 17.56
CA LEU A 35 11.91 -4.19 17.12
C LEU A 35 11.51 -5.51 17.79
N MET A 36 12.41 -6.49 17.87
CA MET A 36 12.17 -7.79 18.52
C MET A 36 11.93 -7.71 20.04
N GLU A 37 12.44 -6.67 20.70
CA GLU A 37 12.20 -6.43 22.13
C GLU A 37 11.04 -5.45 22.36
N SER A 38 10.47 -4.87 21.31
CA SER A 38 9.40 -3.88 21.43
C SER A 38 8.06 -4.53 21.79
N LYS A 39 7.28 -3.81 22.61
CA LYS A 39 5.84 -4.06 22.79
C LYS A 39 5.06 -4.02 21.47
N ASP A 40 5.62 -3.40 20.44
CA ASP A 40 5.00 -3.28 19.11
C ASP A 40 4.89 -4.65 18.40
N LEU A 41 5.64 -5.68 18.83
CA LEU A 41 5.45 -7.06 18.37
C LEU A 41 4.02 -7.57 18.61
N GLU A 42 3.32 -7.03 19.62
CA GLU A 42 1.93 -7.38 19.86
C GLU A 42 1.03 -7.08 18.66
N ALA A 43 1.36 -6.06 17.84
CA ALA A 43 0.62 -5.76 16.63
C ALA A 43 0.61 -6.95 15.64
N PHE A 44 1.70 -7.72 15.60
CA PHE A 44 1.89 -8.85 14.70
C PHE A 44 1.23 -10.15 15.19
N ASP A 45 0.81 -10.21 16.45
CA ASP A 45 0.10 -11.37 16.99
C ASP A 45 -1.40 -11.32 16.69
N LEU A 46 -1.77 -11.77 15.48
CA LEU A 46 -3.16 -11.83 15.03
C LEU A 46 -4.02 -12.81 15.86
N LYS A 47 -3.42 -13.72 16.64
CA LYS A 47 -4.17 -14.65 17.49
C LYS A 47 -4.92 -13.94 18.62
N LYS A 48 -4.53 -12.70 18.92
CA LYS A 48 -5.22 -11.84 19.90
C LYS A 48 -6.55 -11.28 19.39
N GLU A 49 -6.82 -11.39 18.09
CA GLU A 49 -8.11 -10.99 17.51
C GLU A 49 -9.17 -12.08 17.76
N HIS A 50 -10.40 -11.63 18.05
CA HIS A 50 -11.52 -12.54 18.25
C HIS A 50 -11.83 -13.33 16.96
N SER A 51 -12.30 -14.57 17.07
CA SER A 51 -12.61 -15.44 15.92
C SER A 51 -13.50 -14.77 14.86
N LYS A 52 -14.53 -14.06 15.30
CA LYS A 52 -15.40 -13.22 14.45
C LYS A 52 -14.64 -12.23 13.55
N VAL A 53 -13.54 -11.65 14.03
CA VAL A 53 -12.71 -10.72 13.23
C VAL A 53 -11.98 -11.49 12.13
N HIS A 54 -11.38 -12.64 12.47
CA HIS A 54 -10.77 -13.52 11.46
C HIS A 54 -11.78 -13.95 10.38
N SER A 55 -13.00 -14.32 10.79
CA SER A 55 -14.07 -14.66 9.85
C SER A 55 -14.50 -13.49 8.97
N ALA A 56 -14.47 -12.25 9.49
CA ALA A 56 -14.83 -11.07 8.72
C ALA A 56 -13.81 -10.77 7.61
N TYR A 57 -12.51 -10.86 7.89
CA TYR A 57 -11.45 -10.61 6.91
C TYR A 57 -11.21 -11.78 5.96
N GLY A 58 -11.39 -13.02 6.42
CA GLY A 58 -11.08 -14.24 5.68
C GLY A 58 -9.72 -14.84 6.03
N ASP A 59 -9.50 -16.10 5.61
CA ASP A 59 -8.33 -16.91 6.02
C ASP A 59 -7.14 -16.84 5.03
N HIS A 60 -7.29 -16.12 3.93
CA HIS A 60 -6.22 -15.96 2.94
C HIS A 60 -5.05 -15.12 3.50
N ASN A 61 -3.82 -15.35 3.03
CA ASN A 61 -2.64 -14.61 3.49
C ASN A 61 -2.77 -13.09 3.25
N PHE A 62 -3.35 -12.69 2.11
CA PHE A 62 -3.70 -11.30 1.84
C PHE A 62 -4.65 -10.74 2.92
N SER A 63 -5.75 -11.43 3.22
CA SER A 63 -6.70 -11.03 4.26
C SER A 63 -6.04 -10.84 5.63
N LYS A 64 -5.13 -11.75 6.01
CA LYS A 64 -4.33 -11.64 7.24
C LYS A 64 -3.39 -10.43 7.21
N GLY A 65 -2.81 -10.12 6.05
CA GLY A 65 -2.02 -8.91 5.83
C GLY A 65 -2.85 -7.63 6.00
N VAL A 66 -4.07 -7.61 5.48
CA VAL A 66 -5.00 -6.49 5.65
C VAL A 66 -5.43 -6.33 7.12
N LEU A 67 -5.70 -7.44 7.83
CA LEU A 67 -5.98 -7.41 9.27
C LEU A 67 -4.78 -6.89 10.09
N LEU A 68 -3.56 -7.31 9.73
CA LEU A 68 -2.34 -6.78 10.32
C LEU A 68 -2.22 -5.28 10.06
N ALA A 69 -2.52 -4.82 8.85
CA ALA A 69 -2.50 -3.39 8.52
C ALA A 69 -3.43 -2.58 9.43
N ARG A 70 -4.64 -3.07 9.71
CA ARG A 70 -5.55 -2.44 10.69
C ARG A 70 -4.91 -2.30 12.07
N ARG A 71 -4.26 -3.37 12.56
CA ARG A 71 -3.57 -3.35 13.87
C ARG A 71 -2.36 -2.42 13.88
N LEU A 72 -1.63 -2.30 12.77
CA LEU A 72 -0.52 -1.35 12.64
C LEU A 72 -1.03 0.10 12.65
N VAL A 73 -2.15 0.39 12.00
CA VAL A 73 -2.81 1.70 12.05
C VAL A 73 -3.24 2.04 13.47
N GLU A 74 -3.83 1.10 14.23
CA GLU A 74 -4.18 1.29 15.66
C GLU A 74 -2.97 1.64 16.54
N ARG A 75 -1.76 1.25 16.12
CA ARG A 75 -0.50 1.55 16.83
C ARG A 75 0.22 2.78 16.30
N GLY A 76 -0.39 3.52 15.37
CA GLY A 76 0.15 4.77 14.84
C GLY A 76 1.18 4.61 13.73
N VAL A 77 1.24 3.43 13.08
CA VAL A 77 2.07 3.27 11.87
C VAL A 77 1.49 4.16 10.77
N ARG A 78 2.35 5.02 10.20
CA ARG A 78 1.94 6.10 9.31
C ARG A 78 1.75 5.69 7.85
N PHE A 79 2.30 4.54 7.46
CA PHE A 79 2.21 4.02 6.11
C PHE A 79 2.33 2.50 6.18
N VAL A 80 1.37 1.80 5.57
CA VAL A 80 1.35 0.35 5.48
C VAL A 80 1.02 -0.01 4.03
N ASP A 81 1.81 -0.92 3.47
CA ASP A 81 1.58 -1.46 2.14
C ASP A 81 1.27 -2.95 2.25
N VAL A 82 0.26 -3.40 1.49
CA VAL A 82 -0.20 -4.79 1.47
C VAL A 82 -0.40 -5.22 0.02
N GLU A 83 0.49 -6.09 -0.45
CA GLU A 83 0.43 -6.62 -1.81
C GLU A 83 -0.43 -7.89 -1.88
N PHE A 84 -1.39 -7.93 -2.81
CA PHE A 84 -2.12 -9.17 -3.14
C PHE A 84 -1.48 -9.94 -4.31
N GLY A 85 -0.93 -9.19 -5.29
CA GLY A 85 -0.29 -9.72 -6.48
C GLY A 85 -1.20 -10.57 -7.38
N GLY A 86 -0.67 -10.99 -8.53
CA GLY A 86 -1.30 -12.01 -9.38
C GLY A 86 -2.59 -11.57 -10.09
N PHE A 87 -2.66 -10.33 -10.58
CA PHE A 87 -3.74 -9.80 -11.42
C PHE A 87 -3.36 -9.72 -12.92
N ASP A 88 -2.14 -10.17 -13.30
CA ASP A 88 -1.65 -10.16 -14.68
C ASP A 88 -2.18 -11.35 -15.51
N TRP A 89 -3.50 -11.43 -15.66
CA TRP A 89 -4.17 -12.58 -16.26
C TRP A 89 -4.17 -12.56 -17.79
N HIS A 90 -3.14 -13.15 -18.39
CA HIS A 90 -3.06 -13.35 -19.85
C HIS A 90 -3.82 -14.59 -20.31
N ASN A 91 -4.38 -15.37 -19.38
CA ASN A 91 -5.25 -16.53 -19.59
C ASN A 91 -6.25 -16.61 -18.42
N ASP A 92 -7.34 -17.36 -18.60
CA ASP A 92 -8.30 -17.79 -17.58
C ASP A 92 -8.85 -16.63 -16.73
N ASN A 93 -9.03 -15.44 -17.34
CA ASN A 93 -9.37 -14.21 -16.63
C ASN A 93 -10.62 -14.34 -15.74
N PHE A 94 -11.65 -15.04 -16.21
CA PHE A 94 -12.91 -15.19 -15.48
C PHE A 94 -12.75 -16.08 -14.24
N ASP A 95 -12.08 -17.22 -14.37
CA ASP A 95 -11.79 -18.11 -13.24
C ASP A 95 -10.92 -17.40 -12.20
N GLN A 96 -9.93 -16.63 -12.66
CA GLN A 96 -9.07 -15.84 -11.79
C GLN A 96 -9.85 -14.71 -11.08
N CYS A 97 -10.81 -14.06 -11.77
CA CYS A 97 -11.73 -13.10 -11.16
C CYS A 97 -12.52 -13.76 -10.02
N GLU A 98 -13.16 -14.90 -10.28
CA GLU A 98 -13.99 -15.60 -9.31
C GLU A 98 -13.19 -16.06 -8.08
N GLN A 99 -11.90 -16.36 -8.25
CA GLN A 99 -11.03 -16.75 -7.15
C GLN A 99 -10.49 -15.55 -6.35
N LYS A 100 -10.05 -14.48 -7.02
CA LYS A 100 -9.33 -13.38 -6.36
C LYS A 100 -10.24 -12.25 -5.88
N LEU A 101 -11.26 -11.87 -6.64
CA LEU A 101 -12.08 -10.70 -6.29
C LEU A 101 -12.84 -10.87 -4.96
N PRO A 102 -13.41 -12.05 -4.61
CA PRO A 102 -14.06 -12.23 -3.31
C PRO A 102 -13.11 -12.06 -2.13
N ILE A 103 -11.84 -12.48 -2.27
CA ILE A 103 -10.82 -12.32 -1.23
C ILE A 103 -10.50 -10.84 -1.01
N LEU A 104 -10.33 -10.08 -2.10
CA LEU A 104 -10.09 -8.64 -2.05
C LEU A 104 -11.29 -7.91 -1.42
N ASP A 105 -12.50 -8.19 -1.93
CA ASP A 105 -13.74 -7.55 -1.49
C ASP A 105 -14.01 -7.79 0.00
N GLN A 106 -13.88 -9.04 0.45
CA GLN A 106 -14.09 -9.40 1.85
C GLN A 106 -13.11 -8.67 2.77
N ALA A 107 -11.80 -8.72 2.47
CA ALA A 107 -10.77 -8.12 3.31
C ALA A 107 -10.86 -6.59 3.33
N LEU A 108 -11.08 -5.96 2.17
CA LEU A 108 -11.23 -4.51 2.04
C LEU A 108 -12.48 -4.02 2.78
N SER A 109 -13.62 -4.71 2.59
CA SER A 109 -14.87 -4.39 3.27
C SER A 109 -14.73 -4.49 4.79
N ALA A 110 -14.04 -5.53 5.28
CA ALA A 110 -13.78 -5.69 6.70
C ALA A 110 -12.88 -4.59 7.26
N LEU A 111 -11.81 -4.22 6.53
CA LEU A 111 -10.92 -3.12 6.90
C LEU A 111 -11.67 -1.80 7.05
N LEU A 112 -12.46 -1.41 6.03
CA LEU A 112 -13.19 -0.15 6.04
C LEU A 112 -14.17 -0.08 7.23
N LYS A 113 -14.92 -1.16 7.47
CA LYS A 113 -15.85 -1.25 8.62
C LYS A 113 -15.13 -1.20 9.96
N ASP A 114 -14.00 -1.89 10.10
CA ASP A 114 -13.21 -1.87 11.34
C ASP A 114 -12.66 -0.47 11.61
N LEU A 115 -12.07 0.18 10.60
CA LEU A 115 -11.52 1.53 10.73
C LEU A 115 -12.62 2.53 11.07
N GLU A 116 -13.79 2.43 10.43
CA GLU A 116 -14.95 3.27 10.74
C GLU A 116 -15.43 3.03 12.18
N GLY A 117 -15.69 1.78 12.56
CA GLY A 117 -16.16 1.42 13.90
C GLY A 117 -15.17 1.75 15.03
N LYS A 118 -13.90 1.97 14.70
CA LYS A 118 -12.84 2.40 15.63
C LYS A 118 -12.57 3.91 15.58
N GLY A 119 -13.25 4.66 14.72
CA GLY A 119 -13.02 6.10 14.51
C GLY A 119 -11.66 6.41 13.86
N LEU A 120 -11.03 5.44 13.20
CA LEU A 120 -9.73 5.58 12.55
C LEU A 120 -9.84 5.89 11.06
N LEU A 121 -11.01 5.67 10.44
CA LEU A 121 -11.20 5.91 9.00
C LEU A 121 -11.02 7.39 8.65
N GLU A 122 -11.48 8.31 9.50
CA GLU A 122 -11.32 9.76 9.29
C GLU A 122 -9.85 10.19 9.23
N SER A 123 -8.97 9.50 9.95
CA SER A 123 -7.52 9.80 9.98
C SER A 123 -6.68 8.87 9.10
N THR A 124 -7.29 7.93 8.37
CA THR A 124 -6.58 6.92 7.59
C THR A 124 -7.08 6.93 6.16
N LEU A 125 -6.22 7.33 5.21
CA LEU A 125 -6.49 7.15 3.80
C LEU A 125 -6.22 5.70 3.40
N VAL A 126 -7.27 4.97 3.01
CA VAL A 126 -7.19 3.65 2.38
C VAL A 126 -7.11 3.83 0.88
N VAL A 127 -6.09 3.23 0.27
CA VAL A 127 -5.80 3.30 -1.16
C VAL A 127 -5.79 1.88 -1.73
N VAL A 128 -6.57 1.64 -2.78
CA VAL A 128 -6.44 0.44 -3.63
C VAL A 128 -6.04 0.89 -5.02
N ALA A 129 -4.88 0.42 -5.46
CA ALA A 129 -4.29 0.84 -6.72
C ALA A 129 -3.64 -0.31 -7.47
N THR A 130 -3.54 -0.15 -8.79
CA THR A 130 -2.77 -1.02 -9.68
C THR A 130 -1.84 -0.17 -10.53
N GLU A 131 -0.85 -0.80 -11.17
CA GLU A 131 0.08 -0.11 -12.08
C GLU A 131 -0.52 0.16 -13.46
N PHE A 132 -1.45 -0.70 -13.89
CA PHE A 132 -2.17 -0.62 -15.17
C PHE A 132 -3.48 -1.42 -15.11
N GLY A 133 -4.34 -1.20 -16.10
CA GLY A 133 -5.54 -1.99 -16.34
C GLY A 133 -5.32 -3.21 -17.24
N ARG A 134 -6.43 -3.86 -17.59
CA ARG A 134 -6.48 -4.95 -18.58
C ARG A 134 -7.34 -4.52 -19.77
N THR A 135 -7.02 -5.00 -20.97
CA THR A 135 -7.78 -4.63 -22.17
C THR A 135 -9.28 -4.85 -21.97
N PRO A 136 -10.17 -3.93 -22.38
CA PRO A 136 -11.61 -4.09 -22.18
C PRO A 136 -12.17 -5.34 -22.88
N LYS A 137 -11.58 -5.70 -24.02
CA LYS A 137 -11.89 -6.93 -24.76
C LYS A 137 -10.94 -8.05 -24.36
N ILE A 138 -11.46 -9.29 -24.44
CA ILE A 138 -10.65 -10.50 -24.46
C ILE A 138 -9.87 -10.51 -25.79
N VAL A 139 -8.55 -10.58 -25.70
CA VAL A 139 -7.65 -10.49 -26.85
C VAL A 139 -6.69 -11.67 -26.96
N GLN A 140 -6.63 -12.52 -25.93
CA GLN A 140 -5.78 -13.71 -25.89
C GLN A 140 -6.62 -15.00 -25.95
N ALA A 141 -5.96 -16.09 -26.36
CA ALA A 141 -6.53 -17.43 -26.21
C ALA A 141 -6.86 -17.72 -24.73
N ARG A 142 -7.77 -18.67 -24.47
CA ARG A 142 -8.22 -19.03 -23.11
C ARG A 142 -8.73 -17.83 -22.30
N SER A 143 -9.50 -16.95 -22.94
CA SER A 143 -10.18 -15.83 -22.26
C SER A 143 -9.24 -14.85 -21.54
N GLY A 144 -8.03 -14.62 -22.05
CA GLY A 144 -7.08 -13.67 -21.47
C GLY A 144 -7.21 -12.22 -21.95
N ARG A 145 -6.64 -11.29 -21.19
CA ARG A 145 -6.53 -9.86 -21.51
C ARG A 145 -5.06 -9.41 -21.54
N ASN A 146 -4.74 -8.34 -22.26
CA ASN A 146 -3.38 -7.75 -22.29
C ASN A 146 -3.26 -6.59 -21.29
N HIS A 147 -2.01 -6.13 -21.04
CA HIS A 147 -1.74 -4.89 -20.31
C HIS A 147 -2.44 -3.70 -20.97
N PHE A 148 -3.04 -2.82 -20.17
CA PHE A 148 -3.79 -1.67 -20.67
C PHE A 148 -3.60 -0.45 -19.75
N PRO A 149 -2.51 0.32 -19.93
CA PRO A 149 -2.25 1.51 -19.12
C PRO A 149 -3.12 2.72 -19.51
N LYS A 150 -3.94 2.60 -20.55
CA LYS A 150 -4.70 3.71 -21.13
C LYS A 150 -5.91 4.14 -20.31
N ALA A 151 -6.57 3.19 -19.64
CA ALA A 151 -7.72 3.46 -18.77
C ALA A 151 -7.86 2.37 -17.71
N PHE A 152 -7.89 2.77 -16.45
CA PHE A 152 -8.12 1.94 -15.27
C PHE A 152 -8.49 2.82 -14.08
N SER A 153 -8.86 2.22 -12.96
CA SER A 153 -9.40 2.94 -11.79
C SER A 153 -8.55 2.73 -10.54
N TYR A 154 -8.55 3.75 -9.70
CA TYR A 154 -8.07 3.71 -8.32
C TYR A 154 -9.28 3.82 -7.38
N LEU A 155 -9.14 3.32 -6.15
CA LEU A 155 -10.11 3.53 -5.08
C LEU A 155 -9.42 4.25 -3.91
N LEU A 156 -10.10 5.28 -3.40
CA LEU A 156 -9.72 6.04 -2.22
C LEU A 156 -10.88 6.03 -1.22
N ALA A 157 -10.59 5.84 0.06
CA ALA A 157 -11.57 5.91 1.15
C ALA A 157 -10.94 6.40 2.45
N GLY A 158 -11.70 7.09 3.30
CA GLY A 158 -11.19 7.66 4.55
C GLY A 158 -10.24 8.83 4.33
N GLY A 159 -9.58 9.29 5.40
CA GLY A 159 -8.61 10.39 5.34
C GLY A 159 -9.19 11.70 4.80
N GLY A 160 -10.48 11.96 5.05
CA GLY A 160 -11.22 13.13 4.54
C GLY A 160 -11.71 13.01 3.09
N ILE A 161 -11.57 11.86 2.43
CA ILE A 161 -12.18 11.63 1.11
C ILE A 161 -13.70 11.56 1.26
N LYS A 162 -14.42 12.35 0.47
CA LYS A 162 -15.88 12.31 0.42
C LYS A 162 -16.36 10.97 -0.17
N GLY A 163 -17.04 10.15 0.61
CA GLY A 163 -17.54 8.84 0.15
C GLY A 163 -18.65 8.94 -0.92
N GLY A 164 -18.90 7.82 -1.61
CA GLY A 164 -20.05 7.69 -2.52
C GLY A 164 -19.93 8.44 -3.85
N GLN A 165 -18.71 8.84 -4.23
CA GLN A 165 -18.45 9.54 -5.49
C GLN A 165 -17.73 8.66 -6.52
N VAL A 166 -17.92 8.98 -7.79
CA VAL A 166 -17.14 8.48 -8.92
C VAL A 166 -16.53 9.69 -9.61
N TYR A 167 -15.21 9.71 -9.78
CA TYR A 167 -14.49 10.81 -10.42
C TYR A 167 -13.88 10.34 -11.74
N GLY A 168 -14.24 11.05 -12.81
CA GLY A 168 -13.85 10.71 -14.17
C GLY A 168 -14.73 9.64 -14.81
N LYS A 169 -14.58 9.48 -16.12
CA LYS A 169 -15.44 8.60 -16.92
C LYS A 169 -14.68 8.08 -18.13
N THR A 170 -14.88 6.81 -18.48
CA THR A 170 -14.43 6.26 -19.76
C THR A 170 -15.52 6.32 -20.83
N ASP A 171 -15.14 6.18 -22.09
CA ASP A 171 -16.08 5.87 -23.16
C ASP A 171 -16.83 4.55 -22.90
N GLU A 172 -17.86 4.28 -23.70
CA GLU A 172 -18.70 3.08 -23.59
C GLU A 172 -17.92 1.77 -23.75
N THR A 173 -16.74 1.83 -24.37
CA THR A 173 -15.89 0.66 -24.59
C THR A 173 -14.90 0.44 -23.44
N GLY A 174 -14.80 1.36 -22.49
CA GLY A 174 -13.79 1.35 -21.43
C GLY A 174 -12.37 1.62 -21.93
N SER A 175 -12.19 2.10 -23.16
CA SER A 175 -10.88 2.17 -23.81
C SER A 175 -10.18 3.51 -23.62
N ASN A 176 -10.94 4.59 -23.42
CA ASN A 176 -10.43 5.94 -23.27
C ASN A 176 -11.10 6.62 -22.08
N VAL A 177 -10.34 7.39 -21.30
CA VAL A 177 -10.90 8.32 -20.31
C VAL A 177 -11.35 9.59 -21.04
N VAL A 178 -12.64 9.90 -20.97
CA VAL A 178 -13.29 11.00 -21.69
C VAL A 178 -13.68 12.17 -20.80
N GLU A 179 -13.68 11.97 -19.48
CA GLU A 179 -13.98 13.01 -18.49
C GLU A 179 -12.99 12.93 -17.33
N ASN A 180 -12.49 14.08 -16.88
CA ASN A 180 -11.59 14.26 -15.74
C ASN A 180 -10.46 13.21 -15.65
N PRO A 181 -9.58 13.09 -16.67
CA PRO A 181 -8.48 12.13 -16.63
C PRO A 181 -7.53 12.43 -15.48
N VAL A 182 -7.06 11.36 -14.82
CA VAL A 182 -6.14 11.45 -13.68
C VAL A 182 -4.86 10.70 -14.02
N GLY A 183 -3.75 11.43 -14.05
CA GLY A 183 -2.43 10.83 -14.23
C GLY A 183 -1.89 10.24 -12.93
N GLY A 184 -0.93 9.32 -13.03
CA GLY A 184 -0.16 8.84 -11.88
C GLY A 184 0.48 9.97 -11.04
N PRO A 185 1.02 11.06 -11.64
CA PRO A 185 1.47 12.24 -10.90
C PRO A 185 0.39 12.85 -9.99
N ASP A 186 -0.78 13.16 -10.54
CA ASP A 186 -1.90 13.78 -9.80
C ASP A 186 -2.43 12.86 -8.69
N PHE A 187 -2.52 11.56 -8.98
CA PHE A 187 -2.92 10.55 -8.01
C PHE A 187 -1.97 10.51 -6.79
N ASN A 188 -0.66 10.45 -7.03
CA ASN A 188 0.32 10.46 -5.95
C ASN A 188 0.37 11.80 -5.21
N ALA A 189 0.18 12.92 -5.92
CA ALA A 189 0.04 14.24 -5.28
C ALA A 189 -1.16 14.29 -4.34
N THR A 190 -2.28 13.68 -4.73
CA THR A 190 -3.51 13.59 -3.93
C THR A 190 -3.31 12.80 -2.64
N ILE A 191 -2.63 11.65 -2.71
CA ILE A 191 -2.26 10.87 -1.53
C ILE A 191 -1.38 11.70 -0.59
N GLY A 192 -0.35 12.36 -1.12
CA GLY A 192 0.54 13.16 -0.28
C GLY A 192 -0.13 14.40 0.31
N PHE A 193 -1.09 15.00 -0.39
CA PHE A 193 -1.95 16.06 0.16
C PHE A 193 -2.72 15.54 1.39
N ALA A 194 -3.34 14.36 1.31
CA ALA A 194 -4.04 13.75 2.45
C ALA A 194 -3.10 13.47 3.64
N MET A 195 -1.83 13.15 3.36
CA MET A 195 -0.80 12.93 4.37
C MET A 195 -0.23 14.24 4.97
N GLY A 196 -0.64 15.40 4.46
CA GLY A 196 -0.09 16.70 4.86
C GLY A 196 1.35 16.94 4.41
N VAL A 197 1.81 16.23 3.37
CA VAL A 197 3.15 16.41 2.81
C VAL A 197 3.15 17.64 1.90
N PRO A 198 4.03 18.63 2.12
CA PRO A 198 4.10 19.81 1.25
C PRO A 198 4.36 19.41 -0.20
N HIS A 199 3.55 19.95 -1.12
CA HIS A 199 3.61 19.57 -2.52
C HIS A 199 4.93 20.00 -3.21
N ASP A 200 5.54 21.09 -2.74
CA ASP A 200 6.82 21.61 -3.21
C ASP A 200 8.05 20.92 -2.58
N LEU A 201 7.83 19.96 -1.66
CA LEU A 201 8.91 19.21 -1.03
C LEU A 201 9.71 18.43 -2.08
N THR A 202 10.99 18.80 -2.20
CA THR A 202 11.95 18.08 -3.04
C THR A 202 12.96 17.35 -2.14
N LEU A 203 12.91 16.03 -2.14
CA LEU A 203 13.89 15.17 -1.47
C LEU A 203 15.04 14.86 -2.44
N MET A 204 16.27 15.05 -2.00
CA MET A 204 17.44 14.68 -2.80
C MET A 204 17.90 13.28 -2.42
N SER A 205 17.96 12.38 -3.41
CA SER A 205 18.56 11.07 -3.18
C SER A 205 20.06 11.16 -2.92
N PRO A 206 20.69 10.11 -2.36
CA PRO A 206 22.14 10.02 -2.27
C PRO A 206 22.86 10.18 -3.63
N SER A 207 22.18 9.82 -4.73
CA SER A 207 22.68 9.99 -6.11
C SER A 207 22.40 11.38 -6.70
N ARG A 208 21.93 12.34 -5.90
CA ARG A 208 21.56 13.71 -6.30
C ARG A 208 20.40 13.79 -7.30
N ARG A 209 19.55 12.77 -7.35
CA ARG A 209 18.29 12.83 -8.11
C ARG A 209 17.22 13.51 -7.23
N PRO A 210 16.55 14.56 -7.73
CA PRO A 210 15.41 15.14 -7.02
C PRO A 210 14.19 14.22 -7.12
N PHE A 211 13.54 14.02 -5.98
CA PHE A 211 12.25 13.35 -5.84
C PHE A 211 11.24 14.37 -5.33
N ARG A 212 10.19 14.58 -6.11
CA ARG A 212 9.06 15.44 -5.75
C ARG A 212 7.83 14.56 -5.55
N LEU A 213 6.98 14.97 -4.62
CA LEU A 213 5.69 14.32 -4.42
C LEU A 213 4.82 14.54 -5.67
N GLY A 214 4.29 13.46 -6.24
CA GLY A 214 3.50 13.56 -7.47
C GLY A 214 4.33 13.88 -8.72
N ALA A 215 5.58 13.40 -8.79
CA ALA A 215 6.50 13.67 -9.90
C ALA A 215 6.75 15.17 -10.13
N ARG A 216 6.91 15.64 -11.36
CA ARG A 216 7.32 17.04 -11.61
C ARG A 216 6.16 18.04 -11.55
N ASP A 217 4.97 17.59 -11.91
CA ASP A 217 3.83 18.41 -12.36
C ASP A 217 2.47 17.89 -11.87
N GLY A 218 2.43 16.85 -11.03
CA GLY A 218 1.18 16.31 -10.50
C GLY A 218 0.46 17.32 -9.62
N THR A 219 -0.83 17.53 -9.83
CA THR A 219 -1.65 18.45 -9.02
C THR A 219 -2.61 17.63 -8.15
N PRO A 220 -2.65 17.85 -6.82
CA PRO A 220 -3.57 17.11 -5.96
C PRO A 220 -5.03 17.42 -6.31
N LEU A 221 -5.86 16.38 -6.37
CA LEU A 221 -7.29 16.50 -6.62
C LEU A 221 -8.02 16.87 -5.32
N THR A 222 -7.86 18.12 -4.88
CA THR A 222 -8.40 18.59 -3.59
C THR A 222 -9.93 18.57 -3.53
N GLY A 223 -10.61 18.60 -4.69
CA GLY A 223 -12.07 18.49 -4.78
C GLY A 223 -12.63 17.12 -4.38
N LEU A 224 -11.79 16.10 -4.20
CA LEU A 224 -12.21 14.78 -3.71
C LEU A 224 -12.44 14.75 -2.20
N PHE A 225 -11.91 15.73 -1.46
CA PHE A 225 -12.01 15.82 -0.01
C PHE A 225 -13.22 16.66 0.40
N GLY A 226 -13.79 16.40 1.59
CA GLY A 226 -14.93 17.17 2.11
C GLY A 226 -15.40 16.73 3.48
#